data_AF-A0A822Y3X1-F1
#
_entry.id   AF-A0A822Y3X1-F1
#
_cell.length_a   1.000
_cell.length_b   1.000
_cell.length_c   1.000
_cell.angle_alpha   90.00
_cell.angle_beta   90.00
_cell.angle_gamma   90.00
#
_symmetry.space_group_name_H-M   'P 1'
#
loop_
_entity.id
_entity.type
_entity.pdbx_description
1 polymer ?
#
loop_
_entity_poly.entity_id
_entity_poly.type
_entity_poly.pdbx_seq_one_letter_code
_entity_poly.pdbx_strand_id
1 'polypeptide(L)'
;MNSIAETDRSLKLYSSSNTLVICKLCRLGFSRFEDLVTGLLSLEETSPDSEDILTSVQELFTNDHEEAQEEFLKKTEFFFSAAVENWDAEFYVKVDDNINLDLEGLIEMLGTRRGQSGAYIGCMKSGDVITEEGRSWYEPEWWKFGDKKYFRHAAGSLFILSKNLAEYININSASLKTYAHDDTSVGSWMMGLEATYIDDTRLCCSNYREDKVCSMA
;
A
#
# COMPACT_ATOMS: atom_id res chain seq x y z
N MET A 1 -0.43 43.25 -7.89
CA MET A 1 0.93 43.42 -7.36
C MET A 1 0.94 42.99 -5.91
N ASN A 2 1.45 41.79 -5.63
CA ASN A 2 2.46 41.52 -4.61
C ASN A 2 2.83 40.04 -4.74
N SER A 3 4.09 39.81 -5.13
CA SER A 3 4.71 38.49 -5.27
C SER A 3 5.24 38.05 -3.92
N ILE A 4 5.09 36.77 -3.53
CA ILE A 4 6.00 36.13 -2.59
C ILE A 4 6.20 34.66 -2.99
N ALA A 5 7.43 34.38 -3.43
CA ALA A 5 8.19 33.13 -3.45
C ALA A 5 7.55 31.85 -4.01
N GLU A 6 7.90 31.54 -5.26
CA GLU A 6 8.11 30.15 -5.71
C GLU A 6 9.16 29.49 -4.81
N THR A 7 8.78 28.41 -4.13
CA THR A 7 9.75 27.41 -3.66
C THR A 7 9.16 26.03 -3.92
N ASP A 8 9.83 25.34 -4.84
CA ASP A 8 9.60 24.02 -5.40
C ASP A 8 9.39 22.92 -4.32
N ARG A 9 8.13 22.67 -3.90
CA ARG A 9 7.72 21.58 -2.98
C ARG A 9 6.32 21.01 -3.29
N SER A 10 6.03 20.61 -4.53
CA SER A 10 4.73 19.95 -4.81
C SER A 10 4.83 18.43 -4.62
N LEU A 11 4.67 17.98 -3.37
CA LEU A 11 4.28 16.60 -3.07
C LEU A 11 2.76 16.48 -3.17
N LYS A 12 2.24 15.50 -3.90
CA LYS A 12 0.81 15.17 -3.94
C LYS A 12 0.57 13.84 -3.24
N LEU A 13 -0.37 13.81 -2.29
CA LEU A 13 -0.82 12.64 -1.55
C LEU A 13 -2.30 12.39 -1.84
N TYR A 14 -2.67 11.11 -1.95
CA TYR A 14 -4.03 10.61 -2.17
C TYR A 14 -4.30 9.56 -1.08
N SER A 15 -5.54 9.46 -0.57
CA SER A 15 -5.91 8.57 0.55
C SER A 15 -7.41 8.21 0.47
N SER A 16 -7.74 6.93 0.68
CA SER A 16 -9.11 6.42 0.93
C SER A 16 -9.13 5.54 2.19
N SER A 17 -10.30 5.14 2.69
CA SER A 17 -10.42 4.27 3.87
C SER A 17 -9.81 2.88 3.58
N ASN A 18 -8.88 2.41 4.43
CA ASN A 18 -7.75 1.49 4.14
C ASN A 18 -6.68 2.11 3.23
N THR A 19 -5.87 2.96 3.84
CA THR A 19 -5.21 4.10 3.20
C THR A 19 -3.95 3.74 2.44
N LEU A 20 -4.02 3.78 1.11
CA LEU A 20 -2.82 3.88 0.29
C LEU A 20 -2.39 5.34 0.19
N VAL A 21 -1.19 5.66 0.67
CA VAL A 21 -0.56 6.98 0.50
C VAL A 21 0.34 6.93 -0.74
N ILE A 22 0.02 7.73 -1.74
CA ILE A 22 0.79 7.80 -2.98
C ILE A 22 1.73 9.00 -2.92
N CYS A 23 3.03 8.77 -3.14
CA CYS A 23 4.05 9.81 -2.93
C CYS A 23 4.74 10.16 -4.26
N LYS A 24 4.33 11.27 -4.88
CA LYS A 24 5.04 11.87 -6.02
C LYS A 24 6.00 12.95 -5.54
N LEU A 25 7.28 12.63 -5.49
CA LEU A 25 8.36 13.53 -5.08
C LEU A 25 8.89 14.32 -6.30
N CYS A 26 8.20 15.38 -6.71
CA CYS A 26 8.51 16.14 -7.94
C CYS A 26 10.02 16.47 -8.11
N ARG A 27 10.54 16.17 -9.31
CA ARG A 27 11.55 16.96 -10.04
C ARG A 27 10.85 17.45 -11.32
N LEU A 28 10.58 18.76 -11.36
CA LEU A 28 10.12 19.55 -12.52
C LEU A 28 8.67 19.36 -13.02
N GLY A 29 7.83 20.35 -12.65
CA GLY A 29 6.93 21.09 -13.53
C GLY A 29 5.84 20.35 -14.32
N PHE A 30 4.67 20.13 -13.73
CA PHE A 30 3.35 20.33 -14.37
C PHE A 30 2.24 20.57 -13.31
N SER A 31 1.36 21.50 -13.64
CA SER A 31 0.28 22.14 -12.86
C SER A 31 -1.09 21.57 -13.26
N ARG A 32 -1.90 20.97 -12.38
CA ARG A 32 -2.97 21.64 -11.60
C ARG A 32 -3.57 20.65 -10.59
N PHE A 33 -4.38 21.18 -9.68
CA PHE A 33 -5.05 20.51 -8.55
C PHE A 33 -6.55 20.29 -8.80
N GLU A 34 -7.08 20.77 -9.93
CA GLU A 34 -8.52 20.82 -10.20
C GLU A 34 -9.12 19.48 -10.69
N ASP A 35 -8.31 18.48 -11.03
CA ASP A 35 -8.82 17.17 -11.46
C ASP A 35 -9.24 16.27 -10.27
N LEU A 36 -8.93 16.66 -9.02
CA LEU A 36 -9.13 15.85 -7.81
C LEU A 36 -10.59 15.81 -7.33
N VAL A 37 -11.31 16.93 -7.47
CA VAL A 37 -12.71 17.05 -7.03
C VAL A 37 -13.65 16.80 -8.19
N THR A 38 -13.26 17.16 -9.42
CA THR A 38 -14.04 16.85 -10.60
C THR A 38 -13.99 15.36 -10.93
N GLY A 39 -12.91 14.61 -10.73
CA GLY A 39 -12.89 13.15 -11.00
C GLY A 39 -13.83 12.33 -10.12
N LEU A 40 -13.98 12.70 -8.84
CA LEU A 40 -14.92 12.05 -7.90
C LEU A 40 -16.37 12.54 -8.04
N LEU A 41 -16.59 13.77 -8.53
CA LEU A 41 -17.92 14.32 -8.78
C LEU A 41 -18.40 14.16 -10.25
N SER A 42 -17.54 13.79 -11.19
CA SER A 42 -17.92 13.49 -12.58
C SER A 42 -18.17 12.00 -12.85
N LEU A 43 -17.97 11.15 -11.85
CA LEU A 43 -18.56 9.80 -11.83
C LEU A 43 -20.09 9.82 -11.56
N GLU A 44 -20.71 10.99 -11.40
CA GLU A 44 -22.18 11.12 -11.38
C GLU A 44 -22.81 11.18 -12.78
N GLU A 45 -22.07 11.45 -13.85
CA GLU A 45 -22.66 11.47 -15.20
C GLU A 45 -21.70 10.88 -16.25
N THR A 46 -22.11 9.76 -16.84
CA THR A 46 -21.62 9.12 -18.09
C THR A 46 -20.64 7.95 -17.99
N SER A 47 -21.14 6.75 -17.63
CA SER A 47 -21.20 5.59 -18.55
C SER A 47 -21.83 4.36 -17.84
N PRO A 48 -22.68 3.56 -18.52
CA PRO A 48 -23.45 2.50 -17.88
C PRO A 48 -22.66 1.23 -17.47
N ASP A 49 -21.35 1.15 -17.76
CA ASP A 49 -20.51 -0.01 -17.37
C ASP A 49 -19.65 0.24 -16.11
N SER A 50 -19.55 1.48 -15.63
CA SER A 50 -18.78 1.84 -14.42
C SER A 50 -19.57 1.69 -13.12
N GLU A 51 -20.91 1.67 -13.19
CA GLU A 51 -21.76 1.43 -12.01
C GLU A 51 -21.54 0.04 -11.43
N ASP A 52 -21.29 -0.99 -12.25
CA ASP A 52 -21.10 -2.36 -11.77
C ASP A 52 -19.78 -2.52 -11.00
N ILE A 53 -18.71 -1.85 -11.45
CA ILE A 53 -17.40 -1.84 -10.79
C ILE A 53 -17.45 -1.00 -9.51
N LEU A 54 -18.07 0.18 -9.55
CA LEU A 54 -18.21 1.03 -8.36
C LEU A 54 -19.12 0.41 -7.30
N THR A 55 -20.21 -0.25 -7.71
CA THR A 55 -21.08 -1.00 -6.79
C THR A 55 -20.33 -2.18 -6.18
N SER A 56 -19.56 -2.92 -6.98
CA SER A 56 -18.70 -4.01 -6.48
C SER A 56 -17.65 -3.51 -5.49
N VAL A 57 -17.01 -2.37 -5.79
CA VAL A 57 -15.99 -1.73 -4.95
C VAL A 57 -16.63 -1.19 -3.66
N GLN A 58 -17.80 -0.56 -3.74
CA GLN A 58 -18.54 -0.03 -2.60
C GLN A 58 -19.08 -1.16 -1.69
N GLU A 59 -19.61 -2.26 -2.26
CA GLU A 59 -20.12 -3.40 -1.51
C GLU A 59 -19.00 -4.11 -0.71
N LEU A 60 -17.79 -4.24 -1.29
CA LEU A 60 -16.59 -4.74 -0.62
C LEU A 60 -16.11 -3.88 0.56
N PHE A 61 -16.60 -2.64 0.69
CA PHE A 61 -16.26 -1.71 1.76
C PHE A 61 -17.30 -1.63 2.89
N THR A 62 -18.49 -2.23 2.75
CA THR A 62 -19.61 -2.07 3.70
C THR A 62 -19.91 -3.28 4.59
N ASN A 63 -19.34 -4.46 4.34
CA ASN A 63 -19.73 -5.67 5.04
C ASN A 63 -18.79 -6.00 6.23
N ASP A 64 -19.14 -5.44 7.39
CA ASP A 64 -18.60 -5.85 8.70
C ASP A 64 -19.18 -7.19 9.21
N HIS A 65 -19.81 -8.00 8.34
CA HIS A 65 -20.48 -9.24 8.74
C HIS A 65 -20.26 -10.39 7.75
N GLU A 66 -19.54 -11.42 8.23
CA GLU A 66 -19.40 -12.77 7.66
C GLU A 66 -19.14 -12.85 6.13
N GLU A 67 -18.08 -12.19 5.66
CA GLU A 67 -17.61 -12.37 4.28
C GLU A 67 -16.64 -13.55 4.14
N ALA A 68 -16.76 -14.28 3.02
CA ALA A 68 -15.93 -15.43 2.73
C ALA A 68 -14.45 -15.02 2.56
N GLN A 69 -13.55 -15.84 3.09
CA GLN A 69 -12.10 -15.61 3.16
C GLN A 69 -11.45 -15.29 1.79
N GLU A 70 -12.08 -15.65 0.66
CA GLU A 70 -11.62 -15.35 -0.70
C GLU A 70 -11.80 -13.88 -1.13
N GLU A 71 -12.76 -13.13 -0.58
CA GLU A 71 -13.02 -11.73 -0.98
C GLU A 71 -12.08 -10.73 -0.29
N PHE A 72 -11.63 -11.05 0.94
CA PHE A 72 -10.66 -10.21 1.65
C PHE A 72 -9.26 -10.25 0.99
N LEU A 73 -8.90 -11.37 0.37
CA LEU A 73 -7.55 -11.63 -0.13
C LEU A 73 -7.19 -10.88 -1.42
N LYS A 74 -8.18 -10.42 -2.19
CA LYS A 74 -7.97 -9.65 -3.44
C LYS A 74 -7.81 -8.15 -3.21
N LYS A 75 -8.06 -7.67 -1.98
CA LYS A 75 -8.07 -6.23 -1.67
C LYS A 75 -6.71 -5.61 -1.99
N THR A 76 -5.60 -6.23 -1.58
CA THR A 76 -4.25 -5.67 -1.79
C THR A 76 -3.81 -5.61 -3.24
N GLU A 77 -4.13 -6.62 -4.05
CA GLU A 77 -3.86 -6.60 -5.49
C GLU A 77 -4.63 -5.47 -6.17
N PHE A 78 -5.94 -5.41 -5.90
CA PHE A 78 -6.82 -4.36 -6.43
C PHE A 78 -6.35 -2.96 -6.01
N PHE A 79 -5.92 -2.78 -4.75
CA PHE A 79 -5.40 -1.51 -4.25
C PHE A 79 -4.17 -1.04 -5.03
N PHE A 80 -3.16 -1.88 -5.23
CA PHE A 80 -1.97 -1.49 -6.00
C PHE A 80 -2.28 -1.32 -7.50
N SER A 81 -3.15 -2.14 -8.07
CA SER A 81 -3.60 -2.01 -9.45
C SER A 81 -4.28 -0.67 -9.71
N ALA A 82 -5.33 -0.36 -8.95
CA ALA A 82 -6.05 0.90 -9.06
C ALA A 82 -5.10 2.09 -8.83
N ALA A 83 -4.16 1.96 -7.89
CA ALA A 83 -3.24 3.04 -7.61
C ALA A 83 -2.27 3.34 -8.75
N VAL A 84 -1.70 2.30 -9.35
CA VAL A 84 -0.77 2.45 -10.47
C VAL A 84 -1.48 3.00 -11.71
N GLU A 85 -2.72 2.58 -11.96
CA GLU A 85 -3.51 3.04 -13.11
C GLU A 85 -3.91 4.50 -13.01
N ASN A 86 -4.21 4.98 -11.80
CA ASN A 86 -4.72 6.34 -11.59
C ASN A 86 -3.62 7.36 -11.24
N TRP A 87 -2.49 6.93 -10.69
CA TRP A 87 -1.44 7.84 -10.22
C TRP A 87 -0.04 7.38 -10.59
N ASP A 88 0.71 8.27 -11.25
CA ASP A 88 2.13 8.10 -11.53
C ASP A 88 2.98 8.65 -10.38
N ALA A 89 3.56 7.76 -9.56
CA ALA A 89 4.35 8.10 -8.37
C ALA A 89 5.65 7.29 -8.26
N GLU A 90 6.64 7.80 -7.51
CA GLU A 90 7.90 7.08 -7.26
C GLU A 90 7.72 5.96 -6.23
N PHE A 91 6.84 6.19 -5.25
CA PHE A 91 6.55 5.27 -4.16
C PHE A 91 5.04 5.14 -3.93
N TYR A 92 4.61 3.91 -3.66
CA TYR A 92 3.26 3.54 -3.28
C TYR A 92 3.32 2.96 -1.86
N VAL A 93 2.59 3.56 -0.93
CA VAL A 93 2.67 3.25 0.51
C VAL A 93 1.34 2.67 0.98
N LYS A 94 1.35 1.44 1.49
CA LYS A 94 0.18 0.83 2.15
C LYS A 94 0.18 1.21 3.63
N VAL A 95 -0.95 1.69 4.13
CA VAL A 95 -1.17 2.09 5.54
C VAL A 95 -2.46 1.44 6.05
N ASP A 96 -2.42 0.80 7.22
CA ASP A 96 -3.64 0.34 7.89
C ASP A 96 -4.42 1.53 8.47
N ASP A 97 -5.71 1.33 8.71
CA ASP A 97 -6.62 2.31 9.31
C ASP A 97 -6.41 2.52 10.81
N ASN A 98 -5.77 1.57 11.49
CA ASN A 98 -5.57 1.55 12.95
C ASN A 98 -4.24 2.18 13.40
N ILE A 99 -3.58 2.96 12.55
CA ILE A 99 -2.34 3.67 12.89
C ILE A 99 -2.45 5.18 12.63
N ASN A 100 -1.79 5.94 13.49
CA ASN A 100 -1.51 7.34 13.29
C ASN A 100 -0.19 7.50 12.51
N LEU A 101 -0.24 8.19 11.37
CA LEU A 101 0.92 8.41 10.50
C LEU A 101 1.53 9.81 10.70
N ASP A 102 2.84 9.86 10.92
CA ASP A 102 3.62 11.10 10.77
C ASP A 102 4.01 11.27 9.30
N LEU A 103 3.16 12.02 8.60
CA LEU A 103 3.32 12.29 7.18
C LEU A 103 4.61 13.05 6.87
N GLU A 104 5.01 14.02 7.70
CA GLU A 104 6.21 14.83 7.43
C GLU A 104 7.48 13.96 7.53
N GLY A 105 7.58 13.17 8.59
CA GLY A 105 8.68 12.22 8.77
C GLY A 105 8.74 11.15 7.65
N LEU A 106 7.57 10.65 7.20
CA LEU A 106 7.50 9.72 6.07
C LEU A 106 8.02 10.34 4.77
N ILE A 107 7.65 11.59 4.49
CA ILE A 107 8.06 12.32 3.30
C ILE A 107 9.57 12.58 3.31
N GLU A 108 10.11 13.03 4.44
CA GLU A 108 11.55 13.25 4.61
C GLU A 108 12.32 11.94 4.38
N MET A 109 11.84 10.85 5.00
CA MET A 109 12.41 9.52 4.81
C MET A 109 12.45 9.11 3.34
N LEU A 110 11.33 9.21 2.62
CA LEU A 110 11.25 8.86 1.20
C LEU A 110 12.06 9.80 0.31
N GLY A 111 12.17 11.07 0.69
CA GLY A 111 12.99 12.07 0.01
C GLY A 111 14.45 11.64 -0.12
N THR A 112 15.00 10.92 0.87
CA THR A 112 16.37 10.39 0.84
C THR A 112 16.57 9.20 -0.10
N ARG A 113 15.50 8.59 -0.61
CA ARG A 113 15.52 7.35 -1.40
C ARG A 113 15.07 7.53 -2.85
N ARG A 114 14.91 8.79 -3.30
CA ARG A 114 14.48 9.11 -4.67
C ARG A 114 15.32 8.41 -5.72
N GLY A 115 14.65 7.98 -6.79
CA GLY A 115 15.28 7.27 -7.91
C GLY A 115 15.74 5.84 -7.61
N GLN A 116 15.49 5.31 -6.41
CA GLN A 116 15.78 3.91 -6.10
C GLN A 116 14.71 2.99 -6.72
N SER A 117 15.12 2.21 -7.71
CA SER A 117 14.33 1.12 -8.29
C SER A 117 14.35 -0.10 -7.37
N GLY A 118 13.26 -0.89 -7.38
CA GLY A 118 13.17 -2.16 -6.66
C GLY A 118 13.16 -2.02 -5.14
N ALA A 119 12.83 -0.86 -4.58
CA ALA A 119 12.80 -0.66 -3.13
C ALA A 119 11.53 -1.27 -2.51
N TYR A 120 11.72 -2.27 -1.66
CA TYR A 120 10.68 -2.81 -0.79
C TYR A 120 11.02 -2.42 0.65
N ILE A 121 10.26 -1.49 1.23
CA ILE A 121 10.60 -0.82 2.49
C ILE A 121 9.53 -1.11 3.54
N GLY A 122 9.95 -1.44 4.75
CA GLY A 122 9.02 -1.64 5.86
C GLY A 122 9.74 -2.05 7.13
N CYS A 123 8.94 -2.42 8.13
CA CYS A 123 9.44 -3.11 9.31
C CYS A 123 9.67 -4.58 8.97
N MET A 124 10.88 -4.97 8.58
CA MET A 124 11.11 -6.32 8.04
C MET A 124 11.14 -7.35 9.16
N LYS A 125 10.32 -8.39 9.05
CA LYS A 125 10.26 -9.49 10.03
C LYS A 125 10.22 -10.85 9.35
N SER A 126 10.55 -11.86 10.15
CA SER A 126 10.27 -13.26 9.88
C SER A 126 9.73 -13.86 11.17
N GLY A 127 8.79 -14.80 11.06
CA GLY A 127 8.09 -15.34 12.22
C GLY A 127 7.44 -16.68 11.92
N ASP A 128 6.81 -17.26 12.93
CA ASP A 128 6.13 -18.54 12.80
C ASP A 128 4.81 -18.38 12.02
N VAL A 129 4.50 -19.36 11.18
CA VAL A 129 3.23 -19.45 10.47
C VAL A 129 2.16 -19.97 11.42
N ILE A 130 0.97 -19.37 11.39
CA ILE A 130 -0.16 -19.83 12.18
C ILE A 130 -0.74 -21.09 11.52
N THR A 131 -0.34 -22.28 12.01
CA THR A 131 -0.74 -23.57 11.43
C THR A 131 -1.90 -24.26 12.15
N GLU A 132 -2.47 -23.63 13.19
CA GLU A 132 -3.58 -24.21 13.95
C GLU A 132 -4.91 -23.73 13.39
N GLU A 133 -5.71 -24.65 12.84
CA GLU A 133 -7.08 -24.37 12.38
C GLU A 133 -7.93 -23.76 13.50
N GLY A 134 -8.75 -22.77 13.15
CA GLY A 134 -9.62 -22.06 14.09
C GLY A 134 -8.94 -20.91 14.86
N ARG A 135 -7.63 -20.71 14.72
CA ARG A 135 -6.99 -19.46 15.17
C ARG A 135 -7.21 -18.35 14.15
N SER A 136 -7.31 -17.11 14.64
CA SER A 136 -7.26 -15.93 13.77
C SER A 136 -5.98 -15.98 12.94
N TRP A 137 -6.13 -15.67 11.65
CA TRP A 137 -5.04 -15.67 10.68
C TRP A 137 -4.37 -17.03 10.44
N TYR A 138 -5.09 -18.13 10.70
CA TYR A 138 -4.69 -19.45 10.23
C TYR A 138 -4.39 -19.41 8.72
N GLU A 139 -3.24 -19.94 8.33
CA GLU A 139 -2.80 -20.01 6.94
C GLU A 139 -3.05 -21.42 6.39
N PRO A 140 -4.06 -21.63 5.53
CA PRO A 140 -4.38 -22.97 4.99
C PRO A 140 -3.23 -23.60 4.22
N GLU A 141 -2.40 -22.78 3.58
CA GLU A 141 -1.25 -23.20 2.77
C GLU A 141 0.06 -23.18 3.57
N TRP A 142 -0.02 -23.30 4.91
CA TRP A 142 1.12 -23.21 5.82
C TRP A 142 2.24 -24.21 5.46
N TRP A 143 1.87 -25.34 4.86
CA TRP A 143 2.78 -26.41 4.45
C TRP A 143 3.76 -25.99 3.36
N LYS A 144 3.51 -24.88 2.65
CA LYS A 144 4.42 -24.29 1.66
C LYS A 144 5.59 -23.54 2.28
N PHE A 145 5.50 -23.16 3.56
CA PHE A 145 6.49 -22.32 4.25
C PHE A 145 7.63 -23.11 4.91
N GLY A 146 8.02 -24.25 4.34
CA GLY A 146 9.14 -25.07 4.81
C GLY A 146 9.05 -25.41 6.30
N ASP A 147 9.96 -24.86 7.10
CA ASP A 147 10.01 -24.99 8.57
C ASP A 147 8.88 -24.26 9.31
N LYS A 148 7.74 -24.03 8.64
CA LYS A 148 6.59 -23.27 9.16
C LYS A 148 6.97 -21.86 9.61
N LYS A 149 7.87 -21.22 8.86
CA LYS A 149 8.26 -19.82 9.09
C LYS A 149 7.98 -18.99 7.86
N TYR A 150 7.37 -17.83 8.09
CA TYR A 150 7.27 -16.82 7.05
C TYR A 150 8.68 -16.38 6.64
N PHE A 151 8.88 -16.25 5.33
CA PHE A 151 10.04 -15.59 4.76
C PHE A 151 10.12 -14.14 5.25
N ARG A 152 11.27 -13.49 5.04
CA ARG A 152 11.42 -12.08 5.40
C ARG A 152 10.48 -11.22 4.54
N HIS A 153 9.64 -10.44 5.18
CA HIS A 153 8.68 -9.53 4.54
C HIS A 153 8.50 -8.26 5.39
N ALA A 154 7.98 -7.20 4.77
CA ALA A 154 7.63 -5.96 5.46
C ALA A 154 6.35 -6.17 6.24
N ALA A 155 6.46 -6.48 7.52
CA ALA A 155 5.35 -6.90 8.35
C ALA A 155 4.65 -5.73 9.05
N GLY A 156 3.34 -5.83 9.19
CA GLY A 156 2.50 -4.91 9.95
C GLY A 156 1.84 -3.82 9.11
N SER A 157 1.56 -2.71 9.78
CA SER A 157 0.57 -1.73 9.30
C SER A 157 1.06 -0.71 8.29
N LEU A 158 2.33 -0.77 7.89
CA LEU A 158 2.94 0.20 7.01
C LEU A 158 4.07 -0.42 6.18
N PHE A 159 3.93 -0.41 4.85
CA PHE A 159 5.01 -0.78 3.93
C PHE A 159 4.96 0.01 2.63
N ILE A 160 6.08 0.03 1.92
CA ILE A 160 6.30 0.90 0.76
C ILE A 160 6.93 0.11 -0.37
N LEU A 161 6.41 0.33 -1.58
CA LEU A 161 6.94 -0.21 -2.82
C LEU A 161 7.38 0.92 -3.75
N SER A 162 8.54 0.76 -4.39
CA SER A 162 8.90 1.59 -5.53
C SER A 162 7.97 1.32 -6.72
N LYS A 163 7.86 2.31 -7.60
CA LYS A 163 7.00 2.27 -8.79
C LYS A 163 7.05 0.95 -9.56
N ASN A 164 8.24 0.49 -9.92
CA ASN A 164 8.41 -0.71 -10.72
C ASN A 164 7.90 -1.99 -10.03
N LEU A 165 7.94 -2.06 -8.71
CA LEU A 165 7.39 -3.19 -7.95
C LEU A 165 5.86 -3.12 -7.89
N ALA A 166 5.30 -1.92 -7.71
CA ALA A 166 3.85 -1.71 -7.77
C ALA A 166 3.29 -2.01 -9.18
N GLU A 167 3.99 -1.57 -10.25
CA GLU A 167 3.64 -1.89 -11.64
C GLU A 167 3.69 -3.39 -11.91
N TYR A 168 4.67 -4.10 -11.35
CA TYR A 168 4.72 -5.56 -11.46
C TYR A 168 3.48 -6.21 -10.84
N ILE A 169 3.05 -5.75 -9.66
CA ILE A 169 1.83 -6.24 -9.02
C ILE A 169 0.63 -6.00 -9.95
N ASN A 170 0.50 -4.78 -10.49
CA ASN A 170 -0.61 -4.46 -11.37
C ASN A 170 -0.66 -5.38 -12.60
N ILE A 171 0.46 -5.51 -13.31
CA ILE A 171 0.57 -6.29 -14.56
C ILE A 171 0.27 -7.77 -14.33
N ASN A 172 0.67 -8.31 -13.18
CA ASN A 172 0.62 -9.76 -12.91
C ASN A 172 -0.46 -10.16 -11.92
N SER A 173 -1.33 -9.24 -11.49
CA SER A 173 -2.33 -9.41 -10.41
C SER A 173 -3.05 -10.76 -10.49
N ALA A 174 -3.56 -11.14 -11.66
CA ALA A 174 -4.28 -12.41 -11.86
C ALA A 174 -3.47 -13.70 -11.59
N SER A 175 -2.14 -13.64 -11.54
CA SER A 175 -1.25 -14.79 -11.32
C SER A 175 -0.57 -14.79 -9.95
N LEU A 176 -0.77 -13.74 -9.15
CA LEU A 176 -0.13 -13.60 -7.85
C LEU A 176 -0.82 -14.48 -6.82
N LYS A 177 -0.02 -15.17 -6.00
CA LYS A 177 -0.55 -16.02 -4.93
C LYS A 177 -0.75 -15.19 -3.68
N THR A 178 -1.97 -15.16 -3.18
CA THR A 178 -2.32 -14.56 -1.89
C THR A 178 -2.30 -15.60 -0.76
N TYR A 179 -2.00 -15.10 0.43
CA TYR A 179 -1.90 -15.78 1.72
C TYR A 179 -2.77 -15.03 2.75
N ALA A 180 -3.05 -15.65 3.89
CA ALA A 180 -3.95 -15.13 4.92
C ALA A 180 -3.65 -13.69 5.36
N HIS A 181 -2.37 -13.29 5.30
CA HIS A 181 -1.95 -11.90 5.50
C HIS A 181 -1.55 -11.24 4.17
N ASP A 182 -1.92 -9.97 4.02
CA ASP A 182 -1.57 -9.15 2.86
C ASP A 182 -0.05 -8.85 2.79
N ASP A 183 0.58 -8.56 3.93
CA ASP A 183 2.02 -8.34 4.04
C ASP A 183 2.83 -9.58 3.64
N THR A 184 2.33 -10.77 3.98
CA THR A 184 2.86 -12.06 3.57
C THR A 184 2.64 -12.26 2.07
N SER A 185 1.45 -11.96 1.55
CA SER A 185 1.17 -12.00 0.11
C SER A 185 2.17 -11.17 -0.68
N VAL A 186 2.30 -9.89 -0.34
CA VAL A 186 3.25 -8.96 -0.98
C VAL A 186 4.69 -9.46 -0.82
N GLY A 187 5.09 -9.87 0.37
CA GLY A 187 6.45 -10.37 0.59
C GLY A 187 6.77 -11.62 -0.24
N SER A 188 5.79 -12.47 -0.54
CA SER A 188 6.00 -13.64 -1.41
C SER A 188 6.26 -13.22 -2.86
N TRP A 189 5.58 -12.19 -3.33
CA TRP A 189 5.78 -11.64 -4.67
C TRP A 189 7.14 -10.98 -4.76
N MET A 190 7.51 -10.18 -3.75
CA MET A 190 8.81 -9.52 -3.68
C MET A 190 9.97 -10.52 -3.63
N MET A 191 9.77 -11.69 -3.02
CA MET A 191 10.79 -12.75 -3.01
C MET A 191 11.06 -13.32 -4.40
N GLY A 192 10.05 -13.35 -5.27
CA GLY A 192 10.20 -13.79 -6.66
C GLY A 192 10.85 -12.74 -7.58
N LEU A 193 11.17 -11.55 -7.06
CA LEU A 193 11.70 -10.42 -7.80
C LEU A 193 13.08 -10.02 -7.30
N GLU A 194 13.81 -9.26 -8.11
CA GLU A 194 15.05 -8.59 -7.69
C GLU A 194 14.74 -7.34 -6.83
N ALA A 195 14.01 -7.56 -5.73
CA ALA A 195 13.65 -6.51 -4.78
C ALA A 195 14.77 -6.27 -3.75
N THR A 196 15.05 -5.00 -3.46
CA THR A 196 15.92 -4.57 -2.38
C THR A 196 15.11 -4.41 -1.10
N TYR A 197 15.33 -5.33 -0.16
CA TYR A 197 14.68 -5.31 1.16
C TYR A 197 15.33 -4.25 2.04
N ILE A 198 14.56 -3.22 2.40
CA ILE A 198 15.00 -2.13 3.26
C ILE A 198 14.22 -2.23 4.57
N ASP A 199 14.93 -2.65 5.61
CA ASP A 199 14.43 -2.67 6.98
C ASP A 199 14.61 -1.29 7.61
N ASP A 200 13.51 -0.57 7.80
CA ASP A 200 13.51 0.77 8.40
C ASP A 200 12.69 0.76 9.69
N THR A 201 13.40 0.82 10.82
CA THR A 201 12.77 0.68 12.15
C THR A 201 11.77 1.79 12.44
N ARG A 202 11.81 2.91 11.71
CA ARG A 202 10.84 4.00 11.86
C ARG A 202 9.44 3.59 11.43
N LEU A 203 9.31 2.59 10.56
CA LEU A 203 8.06 2.02 10.06
C LEU A 203 7.49 0.93 10.98
N CYS A 204 8.21 0.54 12.03
CA CYS A 204 7.71 -0.39 13.04
C CYS A 204 6.77 0.34 14.01
N CYS A 205 5.49 0.48 13.63
CA CYS A 205 4.47 1.17 14.42
C CYS A 205 4.31 0.51 15.79
N SER A 206 4.31 1.32 16.84
CA SER A 206 4.12 0.86 18.22
C SER A 206 3.45 1.96 19.05
N ASN A 207 3.12 1.67 20.30
CA ASN A 207 2.54 2.67 21.22
C ASN A 207 3.54 3.77 21.61
N TYR A 208 4.83 3.57 21.36
CA TYR A 208 5.88 4.53 21.66
C TYR A 208 6.34 5.23 20.38
N ARG A 209 6.38 6.56 20.43
CA ARG A 209 6.65 7.44 19.27
C ARG A 209 8.10 7.89 19.10
N GLU A 210 9.03 7.45 19.94
CA GLU A 210 10.42 7.89 19.80
C GLU A 210 10.99 7.44 18.43
N ASP A 211 11.26 8.43 17.58
CA ASP A 211 11.80 8.30 16.22
C ASP A 211 11.01 7.34 15.31
N LYS A 212 9.67 7.33 15.38
CA LYS A 212 8.80 6.55 14.48
C LYS A 212 8.00 7.45 13.55
N VAL A 213 7.75 6.97 12.32
CA VAL A 213 6.83 7.65 11.39
C VAL A 213 5.38 7.18 11.55
N CYS A 214 5.11 6.28 12.48
CA CYS A 214 3.76 5.82 12.81
C CYS A 214 3.63 5.35 14.26
N SER A 215 2.41 5.41 14.81
CA SER A 215 2.06 4.84 16.10
C SER A 215 0.69 4.16 16.02
N MET A 216 0.38 3.23 16.92
CA MET A 216 -0.99 2.68 17.00
C MET A 216 -1.99 3.79 17.33
N ALA A 217 -3.22 3.66 16.82
CA ALA A 217 -4.34 4.57 17.07
C ALA A 217 -5.06 4.30 18.40
#